data_AF-A0A3B9Y4U4-F1
#
_entry.id   AF-A0A3B9Y4U4-F1
#
_cell.length_a   1.000
_cell.length_b   1.000
_cell.length_c   1.000
_cell.angle_alpha   90.00
_cell.angle_beta   90.00
_cell.angle_gamma   90.00
#
_symmetry.space_group_name_H-M   'P 1'
#
loop_
_entity.id
_entity.type
_entity.pdbx_description
1 polymer ?
#
loop_
_entity_poly.entity_id
_entity_poly.type
_entity_poly.pdbx_seq_one_letter_code
_entity_poly.pdbx_strand_id
1 'polypeptide(L)'
;VDFLEIQQEQSILVNEQALLTEVQNALERIEKGTYGTCIVCGQPIPEKRLEALPWAARCVKDEERLEERNLSITETYDADLN
;
A
#
# COMPACT_ATOMS: atom_id res chain seq x y z
N VAL A 1 -3.33 -29.52 -14.09
CA VAL A 1 -3.05 -28.16 -13.62
C VAL A 1 -2.98 -28.26 -12.11
N ASP A 2 -1.82 -27.96 -11.52
CA ASP A 2 -1.61 -28.11 -10.09
C ASP A 2 -2.42 -27.04 -9.32
N PHE A 3 -3.02 -27.40 -8.19
CA PHE A 3 -3.74 -26.45 -7.33
C PHE A 3 -2.80 -25.32 -6.88
N LEU A 4 -1.53 -25.65 -6.61
CA LEU A 4 -0.53 -24.68 -6.19
C LEU A 4 -0.22 -23.65 -7.29
N GLU A 5 -0.14 -24.08 -8.55
CA GLU A 5 0.07 -23.19 -9.71
C GLU A 5 -1.07 -22.18 -9.84
N ILE A 6 -2.32 -22.64 -9.70
CA ILE A 6 -3.51 -21.76 -9.78
C ILE A 6 -3.52 -20.75 -8.63
N GLN A 7 -3.17 -21.17 -7.40
CA GLN A 7 -3.09 -20.26 -6.25
C GLN A 7 -2.04 -19.16 -6.48
N GLN A 8 -0.90 -19.51 -7.07
CA GLN A 8 0.16 -18.57 -7.36
C GLN A 8 -0.23 -17.56 -8.45
N GLU A 9 -0.87 -18.02 -9.52
CA GLU A 9 -1.40 -17.15 -10.59
C GLU A 9 -2.44 -16.16 -10.05
N GLN A 10 -3.36 -16.63 -9.18
CA GLN A 10 -4.36 -15.74 -8.55
C GLN A 10 -3.72 -14.66 -7.69
N SER A 11 -2.68 -14.99 -6.92
CA SER A 11 -1.97 -14.03 -6.07
C SER A 11 -1.32 -12.90 -6.88
N ILE A 12 -0.72 -13.23 -8.03
CA ILE A 12 -0.11 -12.24 -8.93
C ILE A 12 -1.18 -11.26 -9.43
N LEU A 13 -2.31 -11.77 -9.92
CA LEU A 13 -3.40 -10.96 -10.45
C LEU A 13 -3.97 -9.98 -9.41
N VAL A 14 -4.15 -10.45 -8.17
CA VAL A 14 -4.64 -9.60 -7.08
C VAL A 14 -3.66 -8.47 -6.77
N ASN A 15 -2.36 -8.77 -6.73
CA ASN A 15 -1.33 -7.79 -6.45
C ASN A 15 -1.22 -6.74 -7.58
N GLU A 16 -1.28 -7.17 -8.84
CA GLU A 16 -1.28 -6.27 -9.99
C GLU A 16 -2.49 -5.33 -9.98
N GLN A 17 -3.67 -5.86 -9.67
CA GLN A 17 -4.89 -5.05 -9.60
C GLN A 17 -4.84 -4.02 -8.46
N ALA A 18 -4.25 -4.38 -7.31
CA ALA A 18 -4.02 -3.46 -6.21
C ALA A 18 -3.04 -2.34 -6.63
N LEU A 19 -1.94 -2.70 -7.30
CA LEU A 19 -0.97 -1.73 -7.80
C LEU A 19 -1.59 -0.76 -8.82
N LEU A 20 -2.40 -1.26 -9.75
CA LEU A 20 -3.11 -0.41 -10.71
C LEU A 20 -4.00 0.62 -10.02
N THR A 21 -4.70 0.20 -8.96
CA THR A 21 -5.54 1.09 -8.15
C THR A 21 -4.69 2.18 -7.47
N GLU A 22 -3.54 1.82 -6.90
CA GLU A 22 -2.63 2.79 -6.28
C GLU A 22 -2.08 3.81 -7.29
N VAL A 23 -1.75 3.37 -8.50
CA VAL A 23 -1.30 4.24 -9.59
C VAL A 23 -2.42 5.20 -10.01
N GLN A 24 -3.65 4.71 -10.17
CA GLN A 24 -4.81 5.56 -10.50
C GLN A 24 -5.03 6.63 -9.41
N ASN A 25 -4.98 6.23 -8.14
CA ASN A 25 -5.09 7.16 -7.02
C ASN A 25 -3.98 8.23 -7.04
N ALA A 26 -2.76 7.85 -7.42
CA ALA A 26 -1.65 8.79 -7.55
C ALA A 26 -1.86 9.79 -8.67
N LEU A 27 -2.37 9.35 -9.83
CA LEU A 27 -2.75 10.23 -10.93
C LEU A 27 -3.84 11.23 -10.52
N GLU A 28 -4.87 10.77 -9.80
CA GLU A 28 -5.90 11.68 -9.27
C GLU A 28 -5.32 12.73 -8.32
N ARG A 29 -4.34 12.37 -7.48
CA ARG A 29 -3.65 13.33 -6.61
C ARG A 29 -2.87 14.37 -7.41
N ILE A 30 -2.31 13.99 -8.56
CA ILE A 30 -1.65 14.94 -9.47
C ILE A 30 -2.68 15.92 -10.02
N GLU A 31 -3.82 15.42 -10.52
CA GLU A 31 -4.91 16.28 -11.03
C GLU A 31 -5.46 17.24 -9.97
N LYS A 32 -5.57 16.76 -8.72
CA LYS A 32 -6.02 17.56 -7.56
C LYS A 32 -4.93 18.48 -6.99
N GLY A 33 -3.69 18.39 -7.48
CA GLY A 33 -2.55 19.17 -6.97
C GLY A 33 -2.06 18.77 -5.56
N THR A 34 -2.46 17.59 -5.06
CA THR A 34 -2.08 17.06 -3.74
C THR A 34 -1.00 15.98 -3.82
N TYR A 35 -0.47 15.70 -5.01
CA TYR A 35 0.62 14.76 -5.20
C TYR A 35 1.87 15.16 -4.39
N GLY A 36 2.53 14.16 -3.82
CA GLY A 36 3.69 14.36 -2.94
C GLY A 36 3.34 14.89 -1.55
N THR A 37 2.06 14.94 -1.17
CA THR A 37 1.62 15.24 0.21
C THR A 37 1.06 13.99 0.88
N CYS A 38 1.49 13.70 2.09
CA CYS A 38 1.02 12.55 2.86
C CYS A 38 -0.47 12.70 3.17
N ILE A 39 -1.27 11.68 2.82
CA ILE A 39 -2.73 11.69 3.07
C ILE A 39 -3.10 11.58 4.56
N VAL A 40 -2.15 11.25 5.44
CA VAL A 40 -2.37 11.05 6.88
C VAL A 40 -2.00 12.31 7.66
N CYS A 41 -0.73 12.73 7.58
CA CYS A 41 -0.24 13.89 8.36
C CYS A 41 -0.18 15.21 7.59
N GLY A 42 -0.43 15.21 6.26
CA GLY A 42 -0.33 16.41 5.42
C GLY A 42 1.10 16.92 5.19
N GLN A 43 2.13 16.20 5.64
CA GLN A 43 3.53 16.58 5.41
C GLN A 43 3.99 16.17 4.01
N PRO A 44 5.00 16.86 3.45
CA PRO A 44 5.56 16.48 2.16
C PRO A 44 6.20 15.07 2.22
N ILE A 45 5.97 14.29 1.17
CA ILE A 45 6.60 12.98 0.94
C ILE A 45 7.99 13.23 0.34
N PRO A 46 9.06 12.60 0.88
CA PRO A 46 10.40 12.78 0.33
C PRO A 46 10.47 12.43 -1.16
N GLU A 47 11.12 13.27 -1.96
CA GLU A 47 11.26 13.08 -3.41
C GLU A 47 11.87 11.72 -3.75
N LYS A 48 12.95 11.31 -3.07
CA LYS A 48 13.57 9.99 -3.23
C LYS A 48 12.59 8.82 -3.05
N ARG A 49 11.54 8.98 -2.23
CA ARG A 49 10.50 7.97 -2.06
C ARG A 49 9.54 7.96 -3.26
N LEU A 50 9.19 9.13 -3.80
CA LEU A 50 8.35 9.24 -4.99
C LEU A 50 9.09 8.78 -6.26
N GLU A 51 10.40 8.98 -6.35
CA GLU A 51 11.23 8.43 -7.42
C GLU A 51 11.25 6.90 -7.41
N ALA A 52 11.33 6.29 -6.22
CA ALA A 52 11.32 4.84 -6.07
C ALA A 52 9.90 4.23 -6.18
N LEU A 53 8.90 4.91 -5.61
CA LEU A 53 7.51 4.49 -5.52
C LEU A 53 6.59 5.66 -5.89
N PRO A 54 6.35 5.91 -7.18
CA PRO A 54 5.56 7.05 -7.64
C PRO A 54 4.12 7.06 -7.13
N TRP A 55 3.56 5.91 -6.78
CA TRP A 55 2.21 5.79 -6.24
C TRP A 55 2.11 5.98 -4.72
N ALA A 56 3.22 6.24 -4.02
CA ALA A 56 3.22 6.38 -2.57
C ALA A 56 2.26 7.49 -2.10
N ALA A 57 1.32 7.12 -1.22
CA ALA A 57 0.32 8.02 -0.66
C ALA A 57 0.72 8.61 0.72
N ARG A 58 1.70 7.99 1.38
CA ARG A 58 2.10 8.30 2.76
C ARG A 58 3.60 8.54 2.88
N CYS A 59 3.96 9.33 3.89
CA CYS A 59 5.35 9.47 4.30
C CYS A 59 5.83 8.19 5.02
N VAL A 60 7.15 8.03 5.13
CA VAL A 60 7.76 6.82 5.73
C VAL A 60 7.23 6.56 7.14
N LYS A 61 7.12 7.59 7.98
CA LYS A 61 6.65 7.47 9.37
C LYS A 61 5.20 6.98 9.48
N ASP A 62 4.33 7.45 8.58
CA ASP A 62 2.92 7.04 8.60
C ASP A 62 2.71 5.68 7.92
N GLU A 63 3.60 5.30 6.99
CA GLU A 63 3.65 3.94 6.44
C GLU A 63 4.07 2.93 7.50
N GLU A 64 5.18 3.18 8.20
CA GLU A 64 5.69 2.33 9.29
C GLU A 64 4.62 2.11 10.37
N ARG A 65 3.94 3.18 10.81
CA ARG A 65 2.84 3.09 11.79
C ARG A 65 1.69 2.21 11.29
N LEU A 66 1.38 2.26 9.99
CA LEU A 66 0.33 1.43 9.42
C LEU A 66 0.74 -0.05 9.40
N GLU A 67 1.97 -0.34 9.00
CA GLU A 67 2.52 -1.69 8.98
C GLU A 67 2.55 -2.30 10.40
N GLU A 68 3.02 -1.55 11.40
CA GLU A 68 2.99 -1.94 12.81
C GLU A 68 1.56 -2.26 13.28
N ARG A 69 0.59 -1.39 12.93
CA ARG A 69 -0.81 -1.61 13.27
C ARG A 69 -1.35 -2.88 12.59
N ASN A 70 -1.04 -3.10 11.33
CA ASN A 70 -1.48 -4.30 10.62
C ASN A 70 -0.92 -5.57 11.25
N LEU A 71 0.35 -5.55 11.70
CA LEU A 71 0.97 -6.66 12.42
C LEU A 71 0.29 -6.94 13.77
N SER A 72 -0.02 -5.88 14.53
CA SER A 72 -0.75 -6.01 15.80
C SER A 72 -2.14 -6.61 15.62
N ILE A 73 -2.81 -6.31 14.50
CA ILE A 73 -4.13 -6.87 14.19
C ILE A 73 -4.04 -8.36 13.89
N THR A 74 -3.06 -8.80 13.08
CA THR A 74 -2.89 -10.24 12.78
C THR A 74 -2.61 -11.05 14.04
N GLU A 75 -1.80 -10.52 14.96
CA GLU A 75 -1.52 -11.17 16.24
C GLU A 75 -2.78 -11.31 17.11
N THR A 76 -3.67 -10.31 17.11
CA THR A 76 -4.94 -10.40 17.84
C THR A 76 -5.93 -11.38 17.21
N TYR A 77 -5.98 -11.49 15.88
CA TYR A 77 -6.83 -12.44 15.18
C TYR A 77 -6.42 -13.91 15.44
N ASP A 78 -5.12 -14.18 15.52
CA ASP A 78 -4.60 -15.52 15.86
C ASP A 78 -4.82 -15.91 17.34
N ALA A 79 -4.95 -14.91 18.23
CA ALA A 79 -5.22 -15.14 19.65
C ALA A 79 -6.69 -15.46 19.95
N ASP A 80 -7.64 -14.92 19.18
CA ASP A 80 -9.08 -15.15 19.36
C ASP A 80 -9.61 -16.42 18.65
N LEU A 81 -8.75 -17.13 17.91
CA LEU A 81 -9.08 -18.37 17.17
C LEU A 81 -8.55 -19.66 17.82
N ASN A 82 -8.02 -19.59 19.05
CA ASN A 82 -7.58 -20.74 19.86
C ASN A 82 -8.41 -20.90 21.15
#